data_AF-A0A3R0YIS9-F1
#
_entry.id   AF-A0A3R0YIS9-F1
#
_cell.length_a   1.000
_cell.length_b   1.000
_cell.length_c   1.000
_cell.angle_alpha   90.00
_cell.angle_beta   90.00
_cell.angle_gamma   90.00
#
_symmetry.space_group_name_H-M   'P 1'
#
loop_
_entity.id
_entity.type
_entity.pdbx_description
1 polymer ?
#
loop_
_entity_poly.entity_id
_entity_poly.type
_entity_poly.pdbx_seq_one_letter_code
_entity_poly.pdbx_strand_id
1 'polypeptide(L)'
;MMIDEQDDIEHKLRIADYYESKEKAEQYAYAVAGIKQELKTRIQNLIDDADKAVDPFDIRHIQQLLVKLEDHDGTLRNTIAHVNVVAALCGKPGLSPHQLRGLNRL
;
A
#
# COMPACT_ATOMS: atom_id res chain seq x y z
N MET A 1 12.85 18.85 -36.89
CA MET A 1 13.38 18.86 -35.51
C MET A 1 12.20 18.87 -34.51
N MET A 2 11.22 17.98 -34.66
CA MET A 2 10.02 17.90 -33.79
C MET A 2 9.85 16.53 -33.11
N ILE A 3 10.59 15.52 -33.56
CA ILE A 3 10.52 14.16 -33.00
C ILE A 3 11.24 14.14 -31.64
N ASP A 4 12.41 14.79 -31.55
CA ASP A 4 13.20 14.85 -30.31
C ASP A 4 12.48 15.57 -29.15
N GLU A 5 11.65 16.59 -29.45
CA GLU A 5 10.88 17.32 -28.43
C GLU A 5 9.69 16.50 -27.91
N GLN A 6 9.04 15.72 -28.77
CA GLN A 6 7.90 14.89 -28.40
C GLN A 6 8.34 13.71 -27.52
N ASP A 7 9.48 13.09 -27.84
CA ASP A 7 10.09 12.02 -27.04
C ASP A 7 10.55 12.54 -25.66
N ASP A 8 11.09 13.77 -25.58
CA ASP A 8 11.48 14.39 -24.31
C ASP A 8 10.27 14.73 -23.42
N ILE A 9 9.17 15.21 -24.01
CA ILE A 9 7.91 15.45 -23.28
C ILE A 9 7.34 14.12 -22.75
N GLU A 10 7.28 13.08 -23.59
CA GLU A 10 6.77 11.78 -23.17
C GLU A 10 7.62 11.17 -22.05
N HIS A 11 8.94 11.30 -22.13
CA HIS A 11 9.84 10.84 -21.09
C HIS A 11 9.60 11.58 -19.75
N LYS A 12 9.42 12.91 -19.78
CA LYS A 12 9.09 13.71 -18.59
C LYS A 12 7.76 13.31 -17.97
N LEU A 13 6.74 13.04 -18.79
CA LEU A 13 5.44 12.57 -18.32
C LEU A 13 5.54 11.20 -17.64
N ARG A 14 6.32 10.27 -18.19
CA ARG A 14 6.58 8.95 -17.56
C ARG A 14 7.31 9.08 -16.23
N ILE A 15 8.23 10.03 -16.09
CA ILE A 15 8.89 10.31 -14.80
C ILE A 15 7.88 10.86 -13.79
N ALA A 16 6.97 11.75 -14.19
CA ALA A 16 5.94 12.28 -13.32
C ALA A 16 4.99 11.17 -12.82
N ASP A 17 4.51 10.31 -13.74
CA ASP A 17 3.66 9.15 -13.40
C ASP A 17 4.37 8.19 -12.44
N TYR A 18 5.67 7.95 -12.64
CA TYR A 18 6.46 7.15 -11.72
C TYR A 18 6.41 7.68 -10.28
N TYR A 19 6.64 8.99 -10.09
CA TYR A 19 6.66 9.57 -8.74
C TYR A 19 5.26 9.65 -8.11
N GLU A 20 4.23 9.99 -8.89
CA GLU A 20 2.84 10.01 -8.39
C GLU A 20 2.38 8.60 -7.98
N SER A 21 2.65 7.61 -8.82
CA SER A 21 2.28 6.23 -8.54
C SER A 21 3.09 5.64 -7.37
N LYS A 22 4.35 6.07 -7.20
CA LYS A 22 5.17 5.73 -6.02
C LYS A 22 4.58 6.29 -4.74
N GLU A 23 4.15 7.56 -4.73
CA GLU A 23 3.51 8.18 -3.58
C GLU A 23 2.21 7.45 -3.21
N LYS A 24 1.37 7.10 -4.20
CA LYS A 24 0.16 6.29 -3.97
C LYS A 24 0.48 4.93 -3.36
N ALA A 25 1.52 4.25 -3.84
CA ALA A 25 1.95 2.97 -3.27
C ALA A 25 2.39 3.12 -1.81
N GLU A 26 3.06 4.22 -1.45
CA GLU A 26 3.44 4.52 -0.07
C GLU A 26 2.21 4.76 0.81
N GLN A 27 1.23 5.55 0.34
CA GLN A 27 -0.03 5.80 1.07
C GLN A 27 -0.81 4.50 1.34
N TYR A 28 -0.93 3.62 0.34
CA TYR A 28 -1.58 2.31 0.54
C TYR A 28 -0.79 1.42 1.51
N ALA A 29 0.54 1.45 1.46
CA ALA A 29 1.37 0.71 2.41
C ALA A 29 1.15 1.18 3.86
N TYR A 30 1.02 2.50 4.08
CA TYR A 30 0.66 3.05 5.39
C TYR A 30 -0.74 2.62 5.84
N ALA A 31 -1.74 2.67 4.96
CA ALA A 31 -3.09 2.22 5.27
C ALA A 31 -3.11 0.73 5.68
N VAL A 32 -2.44 -0.13 4.92
CA VAL A 32 -2.28 -1.56 5.23
C VAL A 32 -1.60 -1.76 6.58
N ALA A 33 -0.56 -0.98 6.89
CA ALA A 33 0.13 -1.06 8.18
C ALA A 33 -0.76 -0.65 9.35
N GLY A 34 -1.52 0.44 9.21
CA GLY A 34 -2.48 0.91 10.21
C GLY A 34 -3.56 -0.14 10.51
N ILE A 35 -4.14 -0.74 9.46
CA ILE A 35 -5.15 -1.81 9.63
C ILE A 35 -4.55 -3.02 10.35
N LYS A 36 -3.33 -3.44 10.02
CA LYS A 36 -2.64 -4.55 10.71
C LYS A 36 -2.38 -4.24 12.19
N GLN A 37 -2.01 -3.00 12.50
CA GLN A 37 -1.81 -2.58 13.88
C GLN A 37 -3.12 -2.58 14.67
N GLU A 38 -4.21 -2.08 14.09
CA GLU A 38 -5.53 -2.12 14.73
C GLU A 38 -6.02 -3.56 14.95
N LEU A 39 -5.89 -4.41 13.94
CA LEU A 39 -6.21 -5.84 14.05
C LEU A 39 -5.42 -6.50 15.20
N LYS A 40 -4.12 -6.22 15.29
CA LYS A 40 -3.28 -6.74 16.38
C LYS A 40 -3.80 -6.32 17.75
N THR A 41 -4.10 -5.02 17.94
CA THR A 41 -4.63 -4.50 19.20
C THR A 41 -5.95 -5.16 19.57
N ARG A 42 -6.89 -5.28 18.61
CA ARG A 42 -8.19 -5.90 18.86
C ARG A 42 -8.09 -7.38 19.20
N ILE A 43 -7.26 -8.13 18.49
CA ILE A 43 -7.01 -9.54 18.80
C ILE A 43 -6.37 -9.68 20.18
N GLN A 44 -5.43 -8.80 20.54
CA GLN A 44 -4.82 -8.81 21.88
C GLN A 44 -5.87 -8.54 22.97
N ASN A 45 -6.75 -7.55 22.78
CA ASN A 45 -7.82 -7.27 23.73
C ASN A 45 -8.73 -8.49 23.91
N LEU A 46 -9.07 -9.21 22.84
CA LEU A 46 -9.85 -10.45 22.92
C LEU A 46 -9.14 -11.57 23.67
N ILE A 47 -7.80 -11.64 23.55
CA ILE A 47 -6.99 -12.61 24.29
C ILE A 47 -6.93 -12.24 25.78
N ASP A 48 -6.74 -10.95 26.09
CA ASP A 48 -6.66 -10.45 27.46
C ASP A 48 -8.01 -10.59 28.19
N ASP A 49 -9.11 -10.49 27.45
CA ASP A 49 -10.48 -10.69 27.93
C ASP A 49 -11.01 -12.12 27.69
N ALA A 50 -10.14 -13.12 27.46
CA ALA A 50 -10.56 -14.47 27.07
C ALA A 50 -11.49 -15.18 28.09
N ASP A 51 -11.46 -14.77 29.36
CA ASP A 51 -12.35 -15.29 30.41
C ASP A 51 -13.75 -14.62 30.41
N LYS A 52 -13.96 -13.60 29.56
CA LYS A 52 -15.24 -12.92 29.37
C LYS A 52 -15.94 -13.44 28.12
N ALA A 53 -17.26 -13.29 28.10
CA ALA A 53 -18.02 -13.55 26.87
C ALA A 53 -17.56 -12.57 25.78
N VAL A 54 -17.06 -13.09 24.66
CA VAL A 54 -16.64 -12.29 23.49
C VAL A 54 -17.83 -11.51 22.95
N ASP A 55 -17.69 -10.19 22.81
CA ASP A 55 -18.74 -9.35 22.22
C ASP A 55 -18.85 -9.64 20.70
N PRO A 56 -20.03 -10.02 20.19
CA PRO A 56 -20.28 -10.15 18.75
C PRO A 56 -19.99 -8.87 17.94
N PHE A 57 -19.93 -7.71 18.58
CA PHE A 57 -19.48 -6.45 17.97
C PHE A 57 -17.99 -6.49 17.61
N ASP A 58 -17.14 -7.02 18.49
CA ASP A 58 -15.69 -7.10 18.25
C ASP A 58 -15.36 -8.06 17.11
N ILE A 59 -16.07 -9.19 17.03
CA ILE A 59 -15.92 -10.15 15.92
C ILE A 59 -16.29 -9.48 14.58
N ARG A 60 -17.42 -8.77 14.53
CA ARG A 60 -17.85 -8.05 13.31
C ARG A 60 -16.86 -6.97 12.91
N HIS A 61 -16.29 -6.27 13.88
CA HIS A 61 -15.30 -5.24 13.60
C HIS A 61 -14.00 -5.85 13.04
N ILE A 62 -13.52 -6.95 13.62
CA ILE A 62 -12.35 -7.66 13.10
C ILE A 62 -12.60 -8.14 11.66
N GLN A 63 -13.79 -8.69 11.38
CA GLN A 63 -14.17 -9.07 10.01
C GLN A 63 -14.13 -7.89 9.03
N GLN A 64 -14.64 -6.72 9.43
CA GLN A 64 -14.57 -5.51 8.61
C GLN A 64 -13.14 -5.05 8.35
N LEU A 65 -12.27 -5.13 9.36
CA LEU A 65 -10.85 -4.79 9.20
C LEU A 65 -10.13 -5.78 8.28
N LEU A 66 -10.46 -7.07 8.34
CA LEU A 66 -9.90 -8.09 7.44
C LEU A 66 -10.30 -7.84 5.98
N VAL A 67 -11.57 -7.50 5.71
CA VAL A 67 -12.03 -7.14 4.36
C VAL A 67 -11.29 -5.89 3.85
N LYS A 68 -11.23 -4.84 4.68
CA LYS A 68 -10.47 -3.62 4.33
C LYS A 68 -9.00 -3.94 4.05
N LEU A 69 -8.40 -4.82 4.84
CA LEU A 69 -7.00 -5.21 4.66
C LEU A 69 -6.79 -5.89 3.30
N GLU A 70 -7.68 -6.79 2.92
CA GLU A 70 -7.62 -7.49 1.62
C GLU A 70 -7.73 -6.51 0.45
N ASP A 71 -8.70 -5.59 0.51
CA ASP A 71 -8.89 -4.55 -0.51
C ASP A 71 -7.65 -3.65 -0.68
N HIS A 72 -7.09 -3.19 0.45
CA HIS A 72 -5.92 -2.31 0.43
C HIS A 72 -4.65 -3.05 0.02
N ASP A 73 -4.48 -4.32 0.41
CA ASP A 73 -3.33 -5.13 -0.01
C ASP A 73 -3.39 -5.45 -1.51
N GLY A 74 -4.58 -5.75 -2.04
CA GLY A 74 -4.81 -5.91 -3.49
C GLY A 74 -4.49 -4.64 -4.27
N THR A 75 -4.99 -3.50 -3.79
CA THR A 75 -4.72 -2.18 -4.42
C THR A 75 -3.24 -1.82 -4.36
N LEU A 76 -2.57 -2.09 -3.23
CA LEU A 76 -1.13 -1.89 -3.08
C LEU A 76 -0.33 -2.72 -4.09
N ARG A 77 -0.64 -4.02 -4.24
CA ARG A 77 0.04 -4.90 -5.20
C ARG A 77 -0.12 -4.40 -6.63
N ASN A 78 -1.33 -3.98 -7.02
CA ASN A 78 -1.59 -3.44 -8.35
C ASN A 78 -0.82 -2.14 -8.59
N THR A 79 -0.78 -1.25 -7.59
CA THR A 79 -0.05 0.02 -7.69
C THR A 79 1.46 -0.21 -7.80
N ILE A 80 2.03 -1.13 -7.02
CA ILE A 80 3.45 -1.52 -7.13
C ILE A 80 3.76 -2.09 -8.53
N ALA A 81 2.89 -2.94 -9.07
CA ALA A 81 3.06 -3.48 -10.42
C ALA A 81 3.08 -2.37 -11.48
N HIS A 82 2.16 -1.41 -11.40
CA HIS A 82 2.14 -0.23 -12.28
C HIS A 82 3.42 0.58 -12.16
N VAL A 83 3.84 0.95 -10.94
CA VAL A 83 5.08 1.69 -10.72
C VAL A 83 6.28 0.98 -11.33
N ASN A 84 6.37 -0.34 -11.18
CA ASN A 84 7.49 -1.11 -11.72
C ASN A 84 7.53 -1.13 -13.25
N VAL A 85 6.37 -1.14 -13.91
CA VAL A 85 6.28 -0.99 -15.37
C VAL A 85 6.78 0.39 -15.78
N VAL A 86 6.27 1.45 -15.14
CA VAL A 86 6.68 2.83 -15.46
C VAL A 86 8.16 3.05 -15.17
N ALA A 87 8.67 2.50 -14.06
CA ALA A 87 10.07 2.58 -13.68
C ALA A 87 11.00 1.98 -14.74
N ALA A 88 10.63 0.83 -15.31
CA ALA A 88 11.38 0.21 -16.40
C ALA A 88 11.41 1.08 -17.67
N LEU A 89 10.30 1.79 -17.96
CA LEU A 89 10.18 2.67 -19.13
C LEU A 89 10.93 3.99 -19.00
N CYS A 90 11.21 4.45 -17.78
CA CYS A 90 11.92 5.71 -17.51
C CYS A 90 13.29 5.54 -16.83
N GLY A 91 13.79 4.30 -16.73
CA GLY A 91 15.11 4.01 -16.15
C GLY A 91 15.21 4.28 -14.64
N LYS A 92 14.09 4.23 -13.92
CA LYS A 92 14.01 4.43 -12.47
C LYS A 92 14.07 3.10 -11.72
N PRO A 93 14.49 3.10 -10.44
CA PRO A 93 14.46 1.90 -9.62
C PRO A 93 13.02 1.44 -9.38
N GLY A 94 12.79 0.13 -9.45
CA GLY A 94 11.52 -0.46 -9.07
C GLY A 94 11.26 -0.39 -7.55
N LEU A 95 9.99 -0.51 -7.18
CA LEU A 95 9.52 -0.68 -5.82
C LEU A 95 9.36 -2.15 -5.47
N SER A 96 9.92 -2.54 -4.33
CA SER A 96 9.63 -3.79 -3.66
C SER A 96 8.65 -3.57 -2.50
N PRO A 97 7.78 -4.55 -2.18
CA PRO A 97 6.94 -4.50 -1.00
C PRO A 97 7.73 -4.30 0.31
N HIS A 98 8.99 -4.76 0.35
CA HIS A 98 9.86 -4.61 1.52
C HIS A 98 10.34 -3.18 1.74
N GLN A 99 10.61 -2.42 0.67
CA GLN A 99 10.98 -1.02 0.76
C GLN A 99 9.82 -0.17 1.33
N LEU A 100 8.58 -0.52 0.96
CA LEU A 100 7.38 0.16 1.46
C LEU A 100 7.05 -0.19 2.91
N ARG A 101 7.40 -1.40 3.37
CA ARG A 101 7.24 -1.81 4.79
C ARG A 101 8.20 -1.11 5.75
N GLY A 102 9.36 -0.68 5.25
CA GLY A 102 10.41 0.01 6.03
C GLY A 102 10.00 1.40 6.56
N LEU A 103 8.92 1.98 6.03
CA LEU A 103 8.35 3.24 6.49
C LEU A 103 7.68 3.17 7.87
N ASN A 104 7.49 1.97 8.43
CA ASN A 104 6.90 1.73 9.76
C ASN A 104 7.93 1.69 10.91
N ARG A 105 9.13 2.26 10.72
CA ARG A 105 10.20 2.33 11.75
C ARG A 105 10.45 3.74 12.31
N LEU A 106 9.57 4.69 12.01
CA LEU A 106 9.51 6.00 12.67
C LEU A 106 8.34 6.02 13.64
#